data_AF-A0A8T0FTA8-F1
#
_entry.id   AF-A0A8T0FTA8-F1
#
_cell.length_a   1.000
_cell.length_b   1.000
_cell.length_c   1.000
_cell.angle_alpha   90.00
_cell.angle_beta   90.00
_cell.angle_gamma   90.00
#
_symmetry.space_group_name_H-M   'P 1'
#
loop_
_entity.id
_entity.type
_entity.pdbx_description
1 polymer ?
#
loop_
_entity_poly.entity_id
_entity_poly.type
_entity_poly.pdbx_seq_one_letter_code
_entity_poly.pdbx_strand_id
1 'polypeptide(L)'
;MSQFGEILDVVALKTMKMRGQAFIAFQDINSATNALRCMQGFPFYDKPLRIQYAKTDSHAIAKQKGTYVDRTVQGKQVPEPAELKKTKKKSSKDKTSQSSIQGNLLSGIASGSMLQNLVSNALSSPASYTSASQSSARQVDQPPNQILFLTNLPAETNEMMLSMLFNQFPGFKEVRLVPGRHDIAFVEFENEVLSAAAKDALQVYLRIHKSKQVLPRAKSLSVKVMIPLGSGGHTFEMFRLIQNLSEKFRPRIYVLADTDSLSEQKAKSFEEALPSKSATESYIIEKIPRSREVGQSWLSTIFTTLRACIIALHLVLKHKPDLIVCNGPGTCVPLCGAAFLLHVLGWKQIKIVYVESICRVKTMSLSGKILYHLADRFFVQWPGLKEKYPRAKYIGKLI
;
A
#
# COMPACT_ATOMS: atom_id res chain seq x y z
N MET A 1 -33.03 3.28 -3.19
CA MET A 1 -33.46 4.61 -3.70
C MET A 1 -33.77 4.60 -5.19
N SER A 2 -32.90 4.11 -6.07
CA SER A 2 -33.19 4.01 -7.51
C SER A 2 -34.44 3.19 -7.86
N GLN A 3 -34.86 2.27 -6.97
CA GLN A 3 -36.13 1.53 -7.09
C GLN A 3 -37.40 2.40 -7.05
N PHE A 4 -37.31 3.67 -6.67
CA PHE A 4 -38.46 4.59 -6.58
C PHE A 4 -38.56 5.56 -7.78
N GLY A 5 -37.58 5.54 -8.69
CA GLY A 5 -37.52 6.43 -9.86
C GLY A 5 -36.09 6.84 -10.21
N GLU A 6 -35.93 7.54 -11.34
CA GLU A 6 -34.63 8.03 -11.81
C GLU A 6 -34.02 9.06 -10.86
N ILE A 7 -32.72 8.89 -10.57
CA ILE A 7 -31.93 9.77 -9.71
C ILE A 7 -30.97 10.57 -10.57
N LEU A 8 -31.15 11.89 -10.61
CA LEU A 8 -30.34 12.83 -11.37
C LEU A 8 -29.02 13.16 -10.67
N ASP A 9 -29.03 13.28 -9.33
CA ASP A 9 -27.82 13.61 -8.55
C ASP A 9 -27.91 13.10 -7.10
N VAL A 10 -26.75 12.84 -6.49
CA VAL A 10 -26.60 12.46 -5.07
C VAL A 10 -25.43 13.22 -4.46
N VAL A 11 -25.74 14.22 -3.65
CA VAL A 11 -24.75 15.09 -2.98
C VAL A 11 -24.58 14.67 -1.53
N ALA A 12 -23.42 14.08 -1.20
CA ALA A 12 -23.03 13.74 0.16
C ALA A 12 -21.60 14.23 0.45
N LEU A 13 -21.45 15.19 1.37
CA LEU A 13 -20.19 15.83 1.69
C LEU A 13 -19.66 15.39 3.06
N LYS A 14 -18.33 15.29 3.19
CA LYS A 14 -17.64 14.87 4.43
C LYS A 14 -17.20 16.03 5.33
N THR A 15 -17.66 17.26 5.06
CA THR A 15 -17.37 18.43 5.89
C THR A 15 -18.09 18.32 7.24
N MET A 16 -17.57 18.96 8.29
CA MET A 16 -18.15 18.88 9.64
C MET A 16 -19.63 19.27 9.70
N LYS A 17 -20.05 20.25 8.86
CA LYS A 17 -21.45 20.72 8.77
C LYS A 17 -22.40 19.76 8.03
N MET A 18 -21.87 18.93 7.12
CA MET A 18 -22.67 18.05 6.24
C MET A 18 -22.56 16.55 6.56
N ARG A 19 -21.63 16.15 7.44
CA ARG A 19 -21.38 14.74 7.77
C ARG A 19 -22.64 14.10 8.36
N GLY A 20 -23.08 12.99 7.76
CA GLY A 20 -24.29 12.27 8.15
C GLY A 20 -25.56 12.73 7.43
N GLN A 21 -25.47 13.68 6.50
CA GLN A 21 -26.56 14.14 5.65
C GLN A 21 -26.23 13.86 4.17
N ALA A 22 -27.26 13.66 3.36
CA ALA A 22 -27.14 13.52 1.91
C ALA A 22 -28.40 14.10 1.24
N PHE A 23 -28.22 14.74 0.09
CA PHE A 23 -29.32 15.17 -0.78
C PHE A 23 -29.41 14.22 -1.97
N ILE A 24 -30.62 13.81 -2.32
CA ILE A 24 -30.91 12.95 -3.47
C ILE A 24 -31.91 13.71 -4.34
N ALA A 25 -31.54 13.98 -5.59
CA ALA A 25 -32.42 14.61 -6.57
C ALA A 25 -33.03 13.52 -7.46
N PHE A 26 -34.34 13.32 -7.36
CA PHE A 26 -35.11 12.51 -8.30
C PHE A 26 -35.58 13.38 -9.47
N GLN A 27 -35.77 12.77 -10.64
CA GLN A 27 -36.36 13.46 -11.79
C GLN A 27 -37.79 13.94 -11.50
N ASP A 28 -38.61 13.10 -10.85
CA ASP A 28 -40.00 13.40 -10.51
C ASP A 28 -40.23 13.60 -9.01
N ILE A 29 -41.13 14.55 -8.68
CA ILE A 29 -41.58 14.81 -7.31
C ILE A 29 -42.33 13.60 -6.72
N ASN A 30 -43.07 12.86 -7.57
CA ASN A 30 -43.79 11.65 -7.16
C ASN A 30 -42.82 10.55 -6.69
N SER A 31 -41.73 10.35 -7.44
CA SER A 31 -40.64 9.43 -7.11
C SER A 31 -39.97 9.78 -5.77
N ALA A 32 -39.70 11.07 -5.54
CA ALA A 32 -39.20 11.56 -4.26
C ALA A 32 -40.19 11.36 -3.09
N THR A 33 -41.48 11.57 -3.34
CA THR A 33 -42.57 11.39 -2.35
C THR A 33 -42.71 9.93 -1.94
N ASN A 34 -42.68 9.01 -2.90
CA ASN A 34 -42.72 7.57 -2.67
C ASN A 34 -41.48 7.09 -1.91
N ALA A 35 -40.28 7.56 -2.29
CA ALA A 35 -39.04 7.28 -1.57
C ALA A 35 -39.08 7.76 -0.11
N LEU A 36 -39.64 8.95 0.16
CA LEU A 36 -39.81 9.48 1.51
C LEU A 36 -40.76 8.58 2.33
N ARG A 37 -41.94 8.25 1.79
CA ARG A 37 -42.93 7.42 2.51
C ARG A 37 -42.41 6.02 2.82
N CYS A 38 -41.76 5.36 1.87
CA CYS A 38 -41.33 3.96 2.02
C CYS A 38 -40.02 3.77 2.79
N MET A 39 -39.15 4.79 2.86
CA MET A 39 -37.82 4.67 3.51
C MET A 39 -37.69 5.48 4.81
N GLN A 40 -38.74 6.16 5.28
CA GLN A 40 -38.72 6.86 6.56
C GLN A 40 -38.52 5.86 7.70
N GLY A 41 -37.56 6.11 8.58
CA GLY A 41 -37.23 5.21 9.69
C GLY A 41 -36.48 3.94 9.28
N PHE A 42 -36.26 3.68 7.99
CA PHE A 42 -35.57 2.47 7.51
C PHE A 42 -34.18 2.32 8.17
N PRO A 43 -33.85 1.16 8.77
CA PRO A 43 -32.56 0.95 9.42
C PRO A 43 -31.40 0.96 8.42
N PHE A 44 -30.49 1.94 8.54
CA PHE A 44 -29.37 2.12 7.63
C PHE A 44 -28.07 2.38 8.42
N TYR A 45 -27.16 1.41 8.38
CA TYR A 45 -25.96 1.38 9.24
C TYR A 45 -26.30 1.62 10.72
N ASP A 46 -27.23 0.81 11.23
CA ASP A 46 -27.65 0.76 12.63
C ASP A 46 -28.27 2.08 13.15
N LYS A 47 -28.73 2.94 12.24
CA LYS A 47 -29.48 4.17 12.55
C LYS A 47 -30.73 4.28 11.66
N PRO A 48 -31.90 4.67 12.20
CA PRO A 48 -33.09 4.89 11.39
C PRO A 48 -32.90 6.12 10.49
N LEU A 49 -33.20 5.99 9.19
CA LEU A 49 -33.17 7.11 8.25
C LEU A 49 -34.19 8.18 8.65
N ARG A 50 -33.78 9.44 8.55
CA ARG A 50 -34.67 10.61 8.65
C ARG A 50 -34.63 11.36 7.33
N ILE A 51 -35.75 11.33 6.61
CA ILE A 51 -35.93 11.87 5.27
C ILE A 51 -36.91 13.04 5.36
N GLN A 52 -36.58 14.13 4.67
CA GLN A 52 -37.37 15.36 4.54
C GLN A 52 -37.13 15.94 3.14
N TYR A 53 -38.05 16.77 2.64
CA TYR A 53 -37.79 17.55 1.44
C TYR A 53 -36.68 18.58 1.67
N ALA A 54 -35.90 18.87 0.63
CA ALA A 54 -34.91 19.93 0.68
C ALA A 54 -35.59 21.31 0.73
N LYS A 55 -34.98 22.27 1.45
CA LYS A 55 -35.49 23.66 1.56
C LYS A 55 -35.35 24.48 0.27
N THR A 56 -34.53 24.01 -0.66
CA THR A 56 -34.17 24.68 -1.92
C THR A 56 -33.92 23.62 -2.98
N ASP A 57 -34.27 23.91 -4.23
CA ASP A 57 -33.98 23.04 -5.37
C ASP A 57 -32.46 22.75 -5.51
N SER A 58 -32.12 21.53 -5.93
CA SER A 58 -30.73 21.17 -6.22
C SER A 58 -30.27 21.82 -7.53
N HIS A 59 -28.96 21.94 -7.73
CA HIS A 59 -28.41 22.50 -8.97
C HIS A 59 -28.79 21.69 -10.22
N ALA A 60 -28.98 20.37 -10.11
CA ALA A 60 -29.49 19.54 -11.21
C ALA A 60 -30.93 19.91 -11.58
N ILE A 61 -31.83 20.02 -10.58
CA ILE A 61 -33.24 20.37 -10.77
C ILE A 61 -33.39 21.81 -11.28
N ALA A 62 -32.65 22.76 -10.70
CA ALA A 62 -32.67 24.15 -11.14
C ALA A 62 -32.18 24.31 -12.60
N LYS A 63 -31.19 23.49 -13.04
CA LYS A 63 -30.76 23.47 -14.45
C LYS A 63 -31.83 22.91 -15.37
N GLN A 64 -32.47 21.81 -14.97
CA GLN A 64 -33.56 21.20 -15.76
C GLN A 64 -34.80 22.11 -15.85
N LYS A 65 -35.12 22.86 -14.79
CA LYS A 65 -36.22 23.85 -14.76
C LYS A 65 -35.86 25.20 -15.42
N GLY A 66 -34.61 25.40 -15.87
CA GLY A 66 -34.14 26.70 -16.38
C GLY A 66 -34.01 27.82 -15.33
N THR A 67 -34.15 27.51 -14.04
CA THR A 67 -34.10 28.48 -12.92
C THR A 67 -32.72 28.57 -12.25
N TYR A 68 -31.70 27.93 -12.81
CA TYR A 68 -30.33 27.94 -12.27
C TYR A 68 -29.67 29.31 -12.44
N VAL A 69 -29.46 30.02 -11.34
CA VAL A 69 -28.66 31.26 -11.28
C VAL A 69 -27.28 30.92 -10.73
N ASP A 70 -26.23 31.20 -11.50
CA ASP A 70 -24.86 30.97 -11.04
C ASP A 70 -24.39 32.08 -10.09
N ARG A 71 -24.15 31.71 -8.83
CA ARG A 71 -23.74 32.63 -7.77
C ARG A 71 -22.31 33.15 -7.91
N THR A 72 -21.54 32.69 -8.90
CA THR A 72 -20.20 33.22 -9.18
C THR A 72 -20.23 34.56 -9.92
N VAL A 73 -21.35 34.93 -10.57
CA VAL A 73 -21.43 36.12 -11.45
C VAL A 73 -22.02 37.35 -10.75
N GLN A 74 -22.82 37.20 -9.68
CA GLN A 74 -23.39 38.33 -8.93
C GLN A 74 -22.46 38.90 -7.84
N GLY A 75 -21.23 39.23 -8.24
CA GLY A 75 -20.28 39.99 -7.44
C GLY A 75 -20.48 41.50 -7.55
N LYS A 76 -21.70 42.02 -7.26
CA LYS A 76 -22.04 43.43 -6.92
C LYS A 76 -23.55 43.66 -6.95
N GLN A 77 -24.20 43.62 -5.79
CA GLN A 77 -25.33 44.49 -5.49
C GLN A 77 -25.01 45.28 -4.22
N VAL A 78 -25.36 46.56 -4.22
CA VAL A 78 -24.91 47.57 -3.27
C VAL A 78 -25.88 47.60 -2.07
N PRO A 79 -25.40 47.51 -0.82
CA PRO A 79 -26.16 47.98 0.34
C PRO A 79 -26.13 49.52 0.38
N GLU A 80 -27.27 50.14 0.68
CA GLU A 80 -27.38 51.58 0.93
C GLU A 80 -26.46 52.06 2.08
N PRO A 81 -26.12 53.36 2.14
CA PRO A 81 -25.00 53.84 2.93
C PRO A 81 -25.33 53.96 4.43
N ALA A 82 -24.54 53.29 5.26
CA ALA A 82 -24.35 53.65 6.66
C ALA A 82 -23.09 54.52 6.83
N GLU A 83 -23.15 55.50 7.73
CA GLU A 83 -22.29 56.68 7.72
C GLU A 83 -20.83 56.48 8.17
N LEU A 84 -20.05 57.55 7.98
CA LEU A 84 -18.62 57.65 8.25
C LEU A 84 -18.22 57.28 9.69
N LYS A 85 -17.08 56.60 9.81
CA LYS A 85 -16.01 57.07 10.71
C LYS A 85 -14.62 56.66 10.23
N LYS A 86 -13.86 57.65 9.77
CA LYS A 86 -12.42 57.52 9.44
C LYS A 86 -11.61 57.43 10.74
N THR A 87 -10.65 56.52 10.82
CA THR A 87 -9.38 56.80 11.51
C THR A 87 -8.20 56.37 10.63
N LYS A 88 -7.19 57.24 10.55
CA LYS A 88 -6.00 57.08 9.71
C LYS A 88 -4.92 56.34 10.49
N LYS A 89 -4.09 55.55 9.79
CA LYS A 89 -2.64 55.73 9.93
C LYS A 89 -1.90 55.40 8.63
N LYS A 90 -1.13 56.37 8.15
CA LYS A 90 -0.15 56.25 7.05
C LYS A 90 1.24 56.04 7.68
N SER A 91 2.07 55.21 7.04
CA SER A 91 3.52 55.42 6.81
C SER A 91 4.09 54.14 6.19
N SER A 92 4.31 54.00 4.87
CA SER A 92 5.32 54.64 4.01
C SER A 92 6.75 54.09 4.14
N LYS A 93 7.23 53.48 3.04
CA LYS A 93 8.59 53.67 2.44
C LYS A 93 9.84 53.22 3.24
N ASP A 94 10.97 52.89 2.61
CA ASP A 94 11.32 52.45 1.24
C ASP A 94 12.77 51.87 1.31
N LYS A 95 13.13 50.96 0.39
CA LYS A 95 14.46 50.86 -0.30
C LYS A 95 15.82 50.70 0.42
N THR A 96 16.47 49.56 0.09
CA THR A 96 17.83 49.37 -0.48
C THR A 96 19.11 49.70 0.33
N SER A 97 20.06 48.74 0.40
CA SER A 97 21.41 48.81 -0.25
C SER A 97 22.59 48.10 0.47
N GLN A 98 23.16 47.10 -0.23
CA GLN A 98 24.59 46.90 -0.54
C GLN A 98 25.72 46.61 0.50
N SER A 99 26.66 45.79 0.00
CA SER A 99 28.10 45.66 0.35
C SER A 99 28.44 44.86 1.63
N SER A 100 29.65 44.31 1.82
CA SER A 100 30.92 44.34 1.04
C SER A 100 31.75 43.06 1.34
N ILE A 101 32.40 42.38 0.37
CA ILE A 101 33.83 42.47 -0.07
C ILE A 101 34.84 41.56 0.71
N GLN A 102 35.85 41.07 -0.02
CA GLN A 102 37.14 40.43 0.37
C GLN A 102 37.14 38.96 0.87
N GLY A 103 38.12 38.13 0.48
CA GLY A 103 39.17 38.34 -0.54
C GLY A 103 40.30 37.28 -0.54
N ASN A 104 40.78 36.95 -1.75
CA ASN A 104 42.11 36.43 -2.15
C ASN A 104 43.08 35.86 -1.08
N LEU A 105 43.64 34.67 -1.37
CA LEU A 105 45.04 34.60 -1.83
C LEU A 105 45.34 33.36 -2.71
N LEU A 106 46.60 32.90 -2.78
CA LEU A 106 47.24 32.48 -4.05
C LEU A 106 48.47 31.55 -3.83
N SER A 107 48.95 30.88 -4.91
CA SER A 107 50.18 30.04 -5.03
C SER A 107 50.16 28.64 -4.37
N GLY A 108 50.92 27.63 -4.82
CA GLY A 108 51.82 27.44 -6.00
C GLY A 108 52.38 25.99 -6.01
N ILE A 109 52.36 25.25 -7.13
CA ILE A 109 53.47 24.94 -8.07
C ILE A 109 54.63 24.07 -7.50
N ALA A 110 55.14 23.14 -8.34
CA ALA A 110 56.32 22.25 -8.19
C ALA A 110 56.12 20.95 -7.36
N SER A 111 56.75 19.79 -7.63
CA SER A 111 57.52 19.30 -8.80
C SER A 111 57.81 17.78 -8.66
N GLY A 112 58.17 17.09 -9.75
CA GLY A 112 59.24 16.06 -9.74
C GLY A 112 58.99 14.63 -9.23
N SER A 113 58.76 13.70 -10.18
CA SER A 113 59.58 12.49 -10.47
C SER A 113 59.95 11.40 -9.44
N MET A 114 59.74 10.14 -9.89
CA MET A 114 60.68 8.98 -9.88
C MET A 114 60.50 7.80 -8.88
N LEU A 115 61.00 6.62 -9.31
CA LEU A 115 61.07 5.28 -8.66
C LEU A 115 59.75 4.46 -8.70
N GLN A 116 59.55 3.37 -9.47
CA GLN A 116 60.36 2.40 -10.25
C GLN A 116 60.90 1.14 -9.51
N ASN A 117 60.56 -0.04 -10.08
CA ASN A 117 61.12 -1.41 -9.98
C ASN A 117 60.77 -2.36 -8.79
N LEU A 118 60.02 -3.44 -9.09
CA LEU A 118 60.40 -4.87 -8.96
C LEU A 118 59.24 -5.73 -9.55
N VAL A 119 59.33 -6.33 -10.75
CA VAL A 119 60.09 -7.53 -11.20
C VAL A 119 59.50 -8.89 -10.74
N SER A 120 58.57 -9.38 -11.58
CA SER A 120 58.55 -10.70 -12.24
C SER A 120 58.29 -12.05 -11.52
N ASN A 121 57.54 -12.89 -12.28
CA ASN A 121 57.55 -14.35 -12.39
C ASN A 121 56.99 -15.25 -11.26
N ALA A 122 55.89 -15.96 -11.60
CA ALA A 122 55.93 -17.42 -11.79
C ALA A 122 54.75 -17.91 -12.66
N LEU A 123 55.01 -18.80 -13.61
CA LEU A 123 54.03 -19.42 -14.52
C LEU A 123 54.27 -20.93 -14.56
N SER A 124 53.29 -21.78 -14.21
CA SER A 124 53.42 -23.24 -14.34
C SER A 124 52.10 -24.04 -14.24
N SER A 125 51.32 -24.01 -15.32
CA SER A 125 50.77 -25.17 -16.08
C SER A 125 49.99 -26.32 -15.33
N PRO A 126 49.54 -27.43 -15.98
CA PRO A 126 48.07 -27.66 -16.10
C PRO A 126 47.57 -29.09 -15.78
N ALA A 127 46.24 -29.32 -15.67
CA ALA A 127 45.61 -30.63 -15.97
C ALA A 127 44.06 -30.65 -16.01
N SER A 128 43.54 -31.16 -17.14
CA SER A 128 42.45 -32.16 -17.27
C SER A 128 40.98 -31.86 -16.91
N TYR A 129 40.12 -32.26 -17.87
CA TYR A 129 38.66 -32.32 -17.80
C TYR A 129 38.15 -33.53 -17.00
N THR A 130 36.99 -33.41 -16.35
CA THR A 130 36.04 -34.53 -16.20
C THR A 130 34.59 -34.04 -16.02
N SER A 131 33.64 -34.94 -16.20
CA SER A 131 32.29 -34.65 -16.69
C SER A 131 31.23 -34.27 -15.64
N ALA A 132 30.14 -33.71 -16.15
CA ALA A 132 28.97 -33.21 -15.44
C ALA A 132 28.32 -34.15 -14.41
N SER A 133 27.76 -33.53 -13.35
CA SER A 133 26.56 -34.03 -12.66
C SER A 133 25.66 -32.86 -12.27
N GLN A 134 24.39 -32.89 -12.71
CA GLN A 134 23.39 -31.92 -12.28
C GLN A 134 23.09 -32.06 -10.78
N SER A 135 23.34 -31.00 -10.01
CA SER A 135 22.86 -30.89 -8.63
C SER A 135 22.24 -29.52 -8.41
N SER A 136 21.05 -29.49 -7.84
CA SER A 136 20.38 -28.25 -7.43
C SER A 136 21.21 -27.54 -6.36
N ALA A 137 21.90 -26.48 -6.77
CA ALA A 137 22.81 -25.73 -5.89
C ALA A 137 22.04 -25.14 -4.70
N ARG A 138 22.11 -25.81 -3.54
CA ARG A 138 22.01 -25.14 -2.25
C ARG A 138 23.17 -24.15 -2.22
N GLN A 139 22.88 -22.85 -2.21
CA GLN A 139 23.92 -21.86 -1.99
C GLN A 139 24.48 -22.06 -0.58
N VAL A 140 25.69 -22.60 -0.52
CA VAL A 140 26.55 -22.51 0.66
C VAL A 140 27.00 -21.06 0.70
N ASP A 141 26.63 -20.31 1.75
CA ASP A 141 27.13 -18.95 1.91
C ASP A 141 28.66 -19.01 2.09
N GLN A 142 29.36 -18.57 1.05
CA GLN A 142 30.80 -18.38 1.08
C GLN A 142 31.13 -17.18 1.98
N PRO A 143 32.31 -17.16 2.63
CA PRO A 143 32.74 -16.02 3.42
C PRO A 143 32.78 -14.73 2.57
N PRO A 144 32.70 -13.54 3.20
CA PRO A 144 32.81 -12.26 2.51
C PRO A 144 34.03 -12.20 1.59
N ASN A 145 33.85 -11.62 0.41
CA ASN A 145 34.89 -11.51 -0.61
C ASN A 145 34.63 -10.24 -1.44
N GLN A 146 35.69 -9.57 -1.89
CA GLN A 146 35.64 -8.41 -2.78
C GLN A 146 34.97 -8.73 -4.13
N ILE A 147 34.97 -10.00 -4.56
CA ILE A 147 34.34 -10.45 -5.80
C ILE A 147 32.99 -11.13 -5.51
N LEU A 148 31.92 -10.61 -6.11
CA LEU A 148 30.60 -11.26 -6.11
C LEU A 148 30.46 -12.22 -7.30
N PHE A 149 30.04 -13.45 -7.01
CA PHE A 149 29.72 -14.46 -8.01
C PHE A 149 28.22 -14.44 -8.33
N LEU A 150 27.87 -14.18 -9.59
CA LEU A 150 26.51 -14.15 -10.10
C LEU A 150 26.22 -15.43 -10.90
N THR A 151 25.03 -16.00 -10.70
CA THR A 151 24.57 -17.24 -11.34
C THR A 151 23.11 -17.13 -11.74
N ASN A 152 22.68 -17.90 -12.75
CA ASN A 152 21.33 -17.88 -13.31
C ASN A 152 20.95 -16.49 -13.89
N LEU A 153 21.89 -15.86 -14.58
CA LEU A 153 21.61 -14.66 -15.38
C LEU A 153 20.81 -15.02 -16.64
N PRO A 154 19.85 -14.18 -17.08
CA PRO A 154 19.18 -14.32 -18.38
C PRO A 154 20.17 -14.35 -19.56
N ALA A 155 19.85 -15.08 -20.62
CA ALA A 155 20.73 -15.23 -21.80
C ALA A 155 20.99 -13.90 -22.52
N GLU A 156 20.09 -12.93 -22.36
CA GLU A 156 20.17 -11.58 -22.92
C GLU A 156 21.04 -10.62 -22.08
N THR A 157 21.61 -11.07 -20.96
CA THR A 157 22.39 -10.23 -20.06
C THR A 157 23.76 -9.90 -20.65
N ASN A 158 24.05 -8.61 -20.81
CA ASN A 158 25.36 -8.13 -21.23
C ASN A 158 26.10 -7.41 -20.08
N GLU A 159 27.39 -7.14 -20.31
CA GLU A 159 28.25 -6.47 -19.33
C GLU A 159 27.73 -5.07 -18.98
N MET A 160 27.29 -4.30 -19.98
CA MET A 160 26.80 -2.93 -19.81
C MET A 160 25.58 -2.85 -18.87
N MET A 161 24.64 -3.80 -18.97
CA MET A 161 23.49 -3.90 -18.07
C MET A 161 23.90 -4.21 -16.63
N LEU A 162 24.90 -5.09 -16.43
CA LEU A 162 25.43 -5.39 -15.11
C LEU A 162 26.21 -4.19 -14.57
N SER A 163 27.08 -3.58 -15.35
CA SER A 163 27.82 -2.36 -14.96
C SER A 163 26.85 -1.23 -14.58
N MET A 164 25.77 -1.00 -15.33
CA MET A 164 24.72 -0.05 -14.92
C MET A 164 24.04 -0.43 -13.59
N LEU A 165 23.80 -1.72 -13.34
CA LEU A 165 23.19 -2.22 -12.10
C LEU A 165 24.13 -2.12 -10.89
N PHE A 166 25.44 -2.29 -11.08
CA PHE A 166 26.42 -2.32 -9.99
C PHE A 166 27.11 -0.97 -9.73
N ASN A 167 27.24 -0.10 -10.74
CA ASN A 167 27.82 1.25 -10.61
C ASN A 167 27.01 2.20 -9.70
N GLN A 168 25.77 1.85 -9.32
CA GLN A 168 25.02 2.57 -8.30
C GLN A 168 25.52 2.31 -6.85
N PHE A 169 26.38 1.30 -6.65
CA PHE A 169 26.96 0.96 -5.35
C PHE A 169 28.40 1.49 -5.25
N PRO A 170 28.79 2.07 -4.09
CA PRO A 170 30.14 2.58 -3.90
C PRO A 170 31.18 1.45 -3.96
N GLY A 171 32.36 1.77 -4.51
CA GLY A 171 33.48 0.83 -4.63
C GLY A 171 33.34 -0.23 -5.73
N PHE A 172 32.36 -0.12 -6.64
CA PHE A 172 32.32 -0.95 -7.85
C PHE A 172 33.55 -0.69 -8.72
N LYS A 173 34.23 -1.75 -9.19
CA LYS A 173 35.35 -1.66 -10.14
C LYS A 173 34.94 -2.11 -11.55
N GLU A 174 34.58 -3.38 -11.71
CA GLU A 174 34.31 -3.97 -13.02
C GLU A 174 33.43 -5.23 -12.95
N VAL A 175 32.93 -5.65 -14.12
CA VAL A 175 32.19 -6.90 -14.33
C VAL A 175 32.96 -7.76 -15.32
N ARG A 176 33.25 -9.02 -14.97
CA ARG A 176 33.84 -10.02 -15.88
C ARG A 176 32.81 -11.09 -16.21
N LEU A 177 32.40 -11.18 -17.48
CA LEU A 177 31.60 -12.29 -18.01
C LEU A 177 32.49 -13.49 -18.37
N VAL A 178 31.97 -14.71 -18.25
CA VAL A 178 32.71 -15.92 -18.62
C VAL A 178 32.48 -16.25 -20.11
N PRO A 179 33.54 -16.30 -20.95
CA PRO A 179 33.39 -16.69 -22.35
C PRO A 179 32.74 -18.08 -22.49
N GLY A 180 31.65 -18.16 -23.25
CA GLY A 180 30.88 -19.40 -23.44
C GLY A 180 29.93 -19.79 -22.30
N ARG A 181 29.80 -18.99 -21.23
CA ARG A 181 28.80 -19.19 -20.16
C ARG A 181 28.13 -17.88 -19.76
N HIS A 182 27.05 -17.53 -20.46
CA HIS A 182 26.28 -16.30 -20.25
C HIS A 182 25.40 -16.31 -18.99
N ASP A 183 25.25 -17.45 -18.33
CA ASP A 183 24.51 -17.61 -17.08
C ASP A 183 25.29 -17.16 -15.83
N ILE A 184 26.58 -16.85 -15.98
CA ILE A 184 27.55 -16.58 -14.91
C ILE A 184 28.29 -15.26 -15.16
N ALA A 185 28.49 -14.47 -14.10
CA ALA A 185 29.36 -13.29 -14.11
C ALA A 185 30.07 -13.10 -12.77
N PHE A 186 31.19 -12.39 -12.78
CA PHE A 186 31.91 -11.93 -11.59
C PHE A 186 31.86 -10.41 -11.52
N VAL A 187 31.66 -9.84 -10.35
CA VAL A 187 31.67 -8.40 -10.12
C VAL A 187 32.69 -8.06 -9.03
N GLU A 188 33.70 -7.27 -9.36
CA GLU A 188 34.75 -6.89 -8.42
C GLU A 188 34.43 -5.55 -7.75
N PHE A 189 34.62 -5.50 -6.43
CA PHE A 189 34.58 -4.29 -5.62
C PHE A 189 35.96 -3.96 -5.03
N GLU A 190 36.09 -2.74 -4.51
CA GLU A 190 37.25 -2.27 -3.78
C GLU A 190 37.45 -3.01 -2.44
N ASN A 191 36.37 -3.29 -1.72
CA ASN A 191 36.41 -3.83 -0.36
C ASN A 191 35.29 -4.86 -0.13
N GLU A 192 35.55 -5.87 0.70
CA GLU A 192 34.58 -6.94 1.04
C GLU A 192 33.31 -6.43 1.74
N VAL A 193 33.41 -5.31 2.47
CA VAL A 193 32.27 -4.67 3.13
C VAL A 193 31.32 -4.05 2.11
N LEU A 194 31.87 -3.52 1.01
CA LEU A 194 31.09 -2.87 -0.06
C LEU A 194 30.43 -3.91 -0.97
N SER A 195 31.14 -4.99 -1.32
CA SER A 195 30.54 -6.12 -2.03
C SER A 195 29.44 -6.80 -1.20
N ALA A 196 29.65 -6.99 0.11
CA ALA A 196 28.60 -7.52 1.00
C ALA A 196 27.37 -6.61 1.03
N ALA A 197 27.54 -5.30 1.18
CA ALA A 197 26.42 -4.35 1.15
C ALA A 197 25.66 -4.36 -0.19
N ALA A 198 26.37 -4.45 -1.32
CA ALA A 198 25.77 -4.58 -2.65
C ALA A 198 25.03 -5.93 -2.84
N LYS A 199 25.63 -7.04 -2.37
CA LYS A 199 25.00 -8.38 -2.32
C LYS A 199 23.68 -8.30 -1.56
N ASP A 200 23.69 -7.75 -0.34
CA ASP A 200 22.51 -7.72 0.52
C ASP A 200 21.39 -6.83 -0.05
N ALA A 201 21.73 -5.65 -0.56
CA ALA A 201 20.76 -4.75 -1.20
C ALA A 201 20.09 -5.39 -2.43
N LEU A 202 20.88 -6.04 -3.30
CA LEU A 202 20.36 -6.74 -4.48
C LEU A 202 19.62 -8.03 -4.11
N GLN A 203 20.05 -8.77 -3.08
CA GLN A 203 19.30 -9.91 -2.56
C GLN A 203 17.93 -9.50 -2.01
N VAL A 204 17.83 -8.37 -1.29
CA VAL A 204 16.55 -7.81 -0.84
C VAL A 204 15.66 -7.46 -2.04
N TYR A 205 16.19 -6.78 -3.06
CA TYR A 205 15.47 -6.48 -4.29
C TYR A 205 14.95 -7.74 -5.00
N LEU A 206 15.82 -8.73 -5.21
CA LEU A 206 15.48 -10.01 -5.82
C LEU A 206 14.44 -10.78 -4.99
N ARG A 207 14.55 -10.78 -3.66
CA ARG A 207 13.58 -11.40 -2.73
C ARG A 207 12.20 -10.75 -2.87
N ILE A 208 12.11 -9.42 -2.95
CA ILE A 208 10.86 -8.68 -3.16
C ILE A 208 10.26 -8.97 -4.55
N HIS A 209 11.08 -9.00 -5.60
CA HIS A 209 10.59 -9.09 -6.98
C HIS A 209 10.28 -10.54 -7.42
N LYS A 210 11.13 -11.53 -7.08
CA LYS A 210 10.83 -12.97 -7.36
C LYS A 210 9.59 -13.45 -6.60
N SER A 211 9.28 -12.88 -5.42
CA SER A 211 8.04 -13.19 -4.68
C SER A 211 6.77 -13.06 -5.53
N LYS A 212 6.67 -12.00 -6.33
CA LYS A 212 5.41 -11.63 -6.98
C LYS A 212 5.02 -12.54 -8.15
N GLN A 213 5.98 -13.32 -8.68
CA GLN A 213 5.73 -14.25 -9.79
C GLN A 213 5.39 -15.67 -9.33
N VAL A 214 5.95 -16.14 -8.20
CA VAL A 214 5.74 -17.51 -7.71
C VAL A 214 4.62 -17.57 -6.68
N LEU A 215 3.45 -18.07 -7.11
CA LEU A 215 2.51 -18.73 -6.20
C LEU A 215 3.15 -20.05 -5.74
N PRO A 216 3.12 -20.42 -4.45
CA PRO A 216 3.63 -21.71 -4.01
C PRO A 216 2.91 -22.84 -4.75
N ARG A 217 3.67 -23.67 -5.46
CA ARG A 217 3.15 -24.84 -6.19
C ARG A 217 2.74 -25.91 -5.17
N ALA A 218 1.53 -25.76 -4.64
CA ALA A 218 1.06 -26.50 -3.48
C ALA A 218 0.91 -28.01 -3.77
N LYS A 219 1.92 -28.79 -3.38
CA LYS A 219 1.66 -30.11 -2.78
C LYS A 219 0.81 -29.89 -1.52
N SER A 220 -0.07 -30.85 -1.21
CA SER A 220 -1.12 -30.74 -0.20
C SER A 220 -0.61 -30.35 1.20
N LEU A 221 -0.69 -29.06 1.54
CA LEU A 221 -0.39 -28.50 2.85
C LEU A 221 -1.47 -27.48 3.23
N SER A 222 -1.80 -27.43 4.51
CA SER A 222 -2.68 -26.41 5.09
C SER A 222 -2.00 -25.04 5.09
N VAL A 223 -2.76 -24.00 4.78
CA VAL A 223 -2.31 -22.61 4.65
C VAL A 223 -2.89 -21.83 5.82
N LYS A 224 -2.03 -21.36 6.73
CA LYS A 224 -2.43 -20.52 7.86
C LYS A 224 -2.77 -19.11 7.35
N VAL A 225 -4.05 -18.72 7.46
CA VAL A 225 -4.54 -17.44 6.92
C VAL A 225 -4.82 -16.46 8.05
N MET A 226 -4.25 -15.25 7.97
CA MET A 226 -4.59 -14.14 8.85
C MET A 226 -5.55 -13.18 8.15
N ILE A 227 -6.62 -12.80 8.85
CA ILE A 227 -7.79 -12.13 8.32
C ILE A 227 -8.09 -10.90 9.21
N PRO A 228 -7.58 -9.71 8.85
CA PRO A 228 -7.92 -8.48 9.53
C PRO A 228 -9.40 -8.13 9.31
N LEU A 229 -10.16 -8.03 10.39
CA LEU A 229 -11.57 -7.62 10.39
C LEU A 229 -11.71 -6.12 10.75
N GLY A 230 -12.87 -5.55 10.45
CA GLY A 230 -13.15 -4.15 10.76
C GLY A 230 -14.64 -3.83 10.78
N SER A 231 -15.04 -3.05 11.80
CA SER A 231 -16.43 -2.78 12.17
C SER A 231 -17.41 -2.57 11.01
N GLY A 232 -18.56 -3.24 11.09
CA GLY A 232 -19.68 -3.05 10.16
C GLY A 232 -19.44 -3.68 8.79
N GLY A 233 -19.46 -2.85 7.74
CA GLY A 233 -19.41 -3.31 6.35
C GLY A 233 -18.16 -4.12 5.99
N HIS A 234 -16.98 -3.73 6.50
CA HIS A 234 -15.75 -4.45 6.18
C HIS A 234 -15.74 -5.89 6.69
N THR A 235 -16.26 -6.15 7.89
CA THR A 235 -16.42 -7.50 8.41
C THR A 235 -17.43 -8.32 7.58
N PHE A 236 -18.52 -7.73 7.10
CA PHE A 236 -19.46 -8.41 6.20
C PHE A 236 -18.83 -8.76 4.84
N GLU A 237 -18.11 -7.80 4.23
CA GLU A 237 -17.31 -8.02 3.02
C GLU A 237 -16.33 -9.20 3.18
N MET A 238 -15.61 -9.25 4.30
CA MET A 238 -14.63 -10.32 4.56
C MET A 238 -15.30 -11.68 4.74
N PHE A 239 -16.40 -11.79 5.50
CA PHE A 239 -17.08 -13.07 5.66
C PHE A 239 -17.65 -13.61 4.34
N ARG A 240 -18.25 -12.74 3.51
CA ARG A 240 -18.71 -13.15 2.17
C ARG A 240 -17.58 -13.59 1.26
N LEU A 241 -16.40 -12.99 1.38
CA LEU A 241 -15.20 -13.39 0.63
C LEU A 241 -14.63 -14.74 1.09
N ILE A 242 -14.63 -15.04 2.39
CA ILE A 242 -14.03 -16.27 2.92
C ILE A 242 -15.01 -17.45 3.05
N GLN A 243 -16.33 -17.23 2.89
CA GLN A 243 -17.38 -18.24 2.98
C GLN A 243 -17.10 -19.49 2.11
N ASN A 244 -16.57 -19.28 0.91
CA ASN A 244 -16.28 -20.34 -0.06
C ASN A 244 -14.79 -20.73 -0.11
N LEU A 245 -13.97 -20.33 0.88
CA LEU A 245 -12.58 -20.80 0.96
C LEU A 245 -12.54 -22.26 1.42
N SER A 246 -11.87 -23.10 0.63
CA SER A 246 -11.66 -24.51 0.93
C SER A 246 -10.99 -24.74 2.30
N GLU A 247 -11.26 -25.90 2.90
CA GLU A 247 -10.64 -26.40 4.14
C GLU A 247 -9.11 -26.24 4.22
N LYS A 248 -8.41 -26.22 3.07
CA LYS A 248 -6.97 -25.96 3.00
C LYS A 248 -6.54 -24.61 3.61
N PHE A 249 -7.44 -23.64 3.74
CA PHE A 249 -7.16 -22.31 4.30
C PHE A 249 -7.46 -22.22 5.80
N ARG A 250 -6.96 -23.21 6.56
CA ARG A 250 -7.04 -23.30 8.02
C ARG A 250 -5.65 -23.60 8.63
N PRO A 251 -5.36 -23.16 9.86
CA PRO A 251 -6.24 -22.40 10.74
C PRO A 251 -6.40 -20.93 10.31
N ARG A 252 -7.54 -20.33 10.68
CA ARG A 252 -7.90 -18.93 10.36
C ARG A 252 -7.66 -18.03 11.57
N ILE A 253 -6.86 -16.98 11.42
CA ILE A 253 -6.54 -16.04 12.50
C ILE A 253 -7.27 -14.72 12.23
N TYR A 254 -8.37 -14.51 12.93
CA TYR A 254 -9.13 -13.26 12.87
C TYR A 254 -8.47 -12.21 13.74
N VAL A 255 -8.03 -11.10 13.14
CA VAL A 255 -7.43 -9.98 13.88
C VAL A 255 -8.40 -8.81 13.87
N LEU A 256 -8.91 -8.43 15.04
CA LEU A 256 -9.98 -7.43 15.18
C LEU A 256 -9.61 -6.32 16.14
N ALA A 257 -10.24 -5.15 15.98
CA ALA A 257 -9.95 -4.00 16.84
C ALA A 257 -10.38 -4.29 18.28
N ASP A 258 -9.61 -3.87 19.29
CA ASP A 258 -9.90 -4.08 20.73
C ASP A 258 -11.37 -3.74 21.11
N THR A 259 -11.90 -2.69 20.48
CA THR A 259 -13.25 -2.13 20.66
C THR A 259 -14.37 -2.76 19.82
N ASP A 260 -14.09 -3.77 18.98
CA ASP A 260 -15.01 -4.30 17.96
C ASP A 260 -15.59 -5.68 18.32
N SER A 261 -16.33 -5.72 19.44
CA SER A 261 -16.99 -6.92 19.95
C SER A 261 -18.02 -7.52 18.98
N LEU A 262 -18.62 -6.71 18.11
CA LEU A 262 -19.59 -7.19 17.10
C LEU A 262 -18.89 -8.04 16.02
N SER A 263 -17.72 -7.62 15.56
CA SER A 263 -16.93 -8.44 14.62
C SER A 263 -16.41 -9.72 15.28
N GLU A 264 -16.10 -9.69 16.58
CA GLU A 264 -15.73 -10.87 17.36
C GLU A 264 -16.89 -11.90 17.43
N GLN A 265 -18.10 -11.46 17.76
CA GLN A 265 -19.29 -12.32 17.77
C GLN A 265 -19.58 -12.91 16.39
N LYS A 266 -19.47 -12.10 15.34
CA LYS A 266 -19.65 -12.56 13.95
C LYS A 266 -18.64 -13.64 13.55
N ALA A 267 -17.37 -13.50 13.95
CA ALA A 267 -16.35 -14.52 13.69
C ALA A 267 -16.67 -15.86 14.34
N LYS A 268 -17.12 -15.85 15.61
CA LYS A 268 -17.55 -17.07 16.32
C LYS A 268 -18.74 -17.72 15.61
N SER A 269 -19.81 -16.96 15.34
CA SER A 269 -21.00 -17.47 14.64
C SER A 269 -20.71 -18.00 13.23
N PHE A 270 -19.72 -17.43 12.54
CA PHE A 270 -19.35 -17.84 11.19
C PHE A 270 -18.60 -19.19 11.19
N GLU A 271 -17.70 -19.42 12.15
CA GLU A 271 -17.02 -20.72 12.27
C GLU A 271 -17.93 -21.79 12.88
N GLU A 272 -18.83 -21.42 13.81
CA GLU A 272 -19.87 -22.31 14.36
C GLU A 272 -20.87 -22.81 13.31
N ALA A 273 -21.16 -21.99 12.29
CA ALA A 273 -22.06 -22.33 11.19
C ALA A 273 -21.42 -23.26 10.13
N LEU A 274 -20.12 -23.54 10.19
CA LEU A 274 -19.45 -24.39 9.21
C LEU A 274 -19.62 -25.87 9.58
N PRO A 275 -19.96 -26.76 8.60
CA PRO A 275 -20.34 -28.15 8.88
C PRO A 275 -19.19 -29.02 9.43
N SER A 276 -17.94 -28.60 9.27
CA SER A 276 -16.76 -29.31 9.77
C SER A 276 -16.56 -29.07 11.27
N LYS A 277 -17.24 -29.86 12.11
CA LYS A 277 -17.06 -29.90 13.59
C LYS A 277 -15.74 -30.58 14.02
N SER A 278 -14.65 -30.44 13.27
CA SER A 278 -13.33 -30.86 13.75
C SER A 278 -12.79 -29.87 14.79
N ALA A 279 -13.14 -30.18 16.05
CA ALA A 279 -12.49 -29.82 17.30
C ALA A 279 -11.60 -28.55 17.30
N THR A 280 -12.15 -27.47 17.87
CA THR A 280 -11.47 -26.50 18.78
C THR A 280 -10.18 -25.75 18.38
N GLU A 281 -9.51 -26.08 17.28
CA GLU A 281 -8.26 -25.44 16.81
C GLU A 281 -8.36 -24.83 15.40
N SER A 282 -9.54 -24.85 14.79
CA SER A 282 -9.74 -24.40 13.40
C SER A 282 -9.58 -22.89 13.19
N TYR A 283 -9.74 -22.09 14.25
CA TYR A 283 -9.57 -20.64 14.20
C TYR A 283 -9.01 -20.05 15.51
N ILE A 284 -8.43 -18.86 15.39
CA ILE A 284 -7.88 -18.07 16.49
C ILE A 284 -8.44 -16.65 16.36
N ILE A 285 -8.76 -16.00 17.48
CA ILE A 285 -9.12 -14.57 17.52
C ILE A 285 -8.02 -13.82 18.28
N GLU A 286 -7.50 -12.76 17.67
CA GLU A 286 -6.51 -11.85 18.26
C GLU A 286 -7.02 -10.41 18.20
N LYS A 287 -6.61 -9.60 19.18
CA LYS A 287 -6.99 -8.18 19.28
C LYS A 287 -5.83 -7.26 18.96
N ILE A 288 -6.12 -6.13 18.31
CA ILE A 288 -5.15 -5.09 17.95
C ILE A 288 -5.76 -3.71 18.24
N PRO A 289 -5.02 -2.74 18.81
CA PRO A 289 -5.52 -1.37 18.91
C PRO A 289 -5.68 -0.75 17.53
N ARG A 290 -6.67 0.13 17.37
CA ARG A 290 -6.81 0.89 16.13
C ARG A 290 -5.62 1.83 15.97
N SER A 291 -5.06 1.88 14.76
CA SER A 291 -4.00 2.85 14.39
C SER A 291 -4.46 4.30 14.62
N ARG A 292 -5.76 4.56 14.43
CA ARG A 292 -6.40 5.86 14.60
C ARG A 292 -7.85 5.71 15.06
N GLU A 293 -8.25 6.46 16.07
CA GLU A 293 -9.64 6.58 16.51
C GLU A 293 -10.41 7.72 15.81
N VAL A 294 -11.75 7.61 15.79
CA VAL A 294 -12.60 8.56 15.08
C VAL A 294 -12.66 9.89 15.85
N GLY A 295 -12.06 10.94 15.29
CA GLY A 295 -12.00 12.28 15.89
C GLY A 295 -10.67 12.60 16.57
N GLN A 296 -9.75 11.64 16.64
CA GLN A 296 -8.40 11.82 17.20
C GLN A 296 -7.60 12.91 16.46
N SER A 297 -6.71 13.61 17.17
CA SER A 297 -5.78 14.59 16.59
C SER A 297 -4.69 13.92 15.74
N TRP A 298 -4.15 14.63 14.74
CA TRP A 298 -3.10 14.09 13.86
C TRP A 298 -1.81 13.76 14.60
N LEU A 299 -1.41 14.57 15.59
CA LEU A 299 -0.22 14.32 16.41
C LEU A 299 -0.36 13.04 17.25
N SER A 300 -1.47 12.88 17.97
CA SER A 300 -1.69 11.66 18.77
C SER A 300 -1.88 10.40 17.91
N THR A 301 -2.33 10.55 16.65
CA THR A 301 -2.44 9.45 15.68
C THR A 301 -1.09 8.77 15.41
N ILE A 302 0.03 9.50 15.49
CA ILE A 302 1.38 8.95 15.29
C ILE A 302 1.67 7.88 16.36
N PHE A 303 1.44 8.21 17.63
CA PHE A 303 1.69 7.29 18.76
C PHE A 303 0.77 6.07 18.74
N THR A 304 -0.53 6.23 18.43
CA THR A 304 -1.45 5.09 18.32
C THR A 304 -1.14 4.21 17.10
N THR A 305 -0.68 4.80 15.98
CA THR A 305 -0.22 4.03 14.82
C THR A 305 1.05 3.26 15.14
N LEU A 306 2.03 3.88 15.82
CA LEU A 306 3.27 3.19 16.22
C LEU A 306 2.98 2.02 17.17
N ARG A 307 2.10 2.21 18.17
CA ARG A 307 1.64 1.13 19.06
C ARG A 307 0.96 0.00 18.28
N ALA A 308 0.09 0.33 17.32
CA ALA A 308 -0.54 -0.66 16.44
C ALA A 308 0.48 -1.40 15.56
N CYS A 309 1.52 -0.74 15.06
CA CYS A 309 2.61 -1.37 14.31
C CYS A 309 3.44 -2.34 15.16
N ILE A 310 3.78 -1.98 16.40
CA ILE A 310 4.52 -2.87 17.31
C ILE A 310 3.70 -4.12 17.65
N ILE A 311 2.40 -3.96 17.95
CA ILE A 311 1.51 -5.09 18.25
C ILE A 311 1.24 -5.92 16.99
N ALA A 312 1.07 -5.30 15.82
CA ALA A 312 0.96 -6.02 14.55
C ALA A 312 2.20 -6.87 14.26
N LEU A 313 3.40 -6.32 14.49
CA LEU A 313 4.66 -7.05 14.33
C LEU A 313 4.74 -8.25 15.29
N HIS A 314 4.37 -8.06 16.56
CA HIS A 314 4.30 -9.15 17.52
C HIS A 314 3.30 -10.24 17.10
N LEU A 315 2.08 -9.88 16.67
CA LEU A 315 1.07 -10.83 16.21
C LEU A 315 1.51 -11.62 14.98
N VAL A 316 2.14 -10.95 14.00
CA VAL A 316 2.65 -11.59 12.78
C VAL A 316 3.84 -12.51 13.10
N LEU A 317 4.73 -12.13 14.03
CA LEU A 317 5.85 -12.97 14.50
C LEU A 317 5.39 -14.17 15.36
N LYS A 318 4.37 -13.98 16.21
CA LYS A 318 3.76 -15.03 17.04
C LYS A 318 3.10 -16.10 16.19
N HIS A 319 2.24 -15.69 15.26
CA HIS A 319 1.42 -16.63 14.49
C HIS A 319 2.10 -17.15 13.22
N LYS A 320 3.00 -16.36 12.62
CA LYS A 320 3.69 -16.65 11.36
C LYS A 320 2.70 -17.12 10.27
N PRO A 321 1.69 -16.33 9.87
CA PRO A 321 0.75 -16.72 8.81
C PRO A 321 1.49 -16.93 7.48
N ASP A 322 0.90 -17.71 6.58
CA ASP A 322 1.39 -17.92 5.21
C ASP A 322 0.75 -16.92 4.23
N LEU A 323 -0.48 -16.51 4.56
CA LEU A 323 -1.33 -15.64 3.75
C LEU A 323 -2.02 -14.61 4.66
N ILE A 324 -2.00 -13.34 4.25
CA ILE A 324 -2.88 -12.30 4.78
C ILE A 324 -3.92 -11.99 3.70
N VAL A 325 -5.21 -12.12 4.04
CA VAL A 325 -6.31 -11.66 3.18
C VAL A 325 -7.02 -10.52 3.89
N CYS A 326 -7.09 -9.36 3.26
CA CYS A 326 -7.69 -8.17 3.86
C CYS A 326 -8.45 -7.31 2.84
N ASN A 327 -9.47 -6.63 3.32
CA ASN A 327 -10.06 -5.46 2.67
C ASN A 327 -9.52 -4.17 3.34
N GLY A 328 -10.30 -3.09 3.32
CA GLY A 328 -9.81 -1.74 3.61
C GLY A 328 -9.73 -1.21 5.06
N PRO A 329 -10.01 -1.92 6.17
CA PRO A 329 -9.96 -1.29 7.49
C PRO A 329 -8.54 -0.86 7.88
N GLY A 330 -8.40 0.25 8.61
CA GLY A 330 -7.08 0.82 8.94
C GLY A 330 -6.16 -0.08 9.77
N THR A 331 -6.70 -1.12 10.39
CA THR A 331 -5.99 -2.20 11.10
C THR A 331 -5.21 -3.14 10.18
N CYS A 332 -5.58 -3.26 8.90
CA CYS A 332 -4.87 -4.14 7.96
C CYS A 332 -3.50 -3.59 7.55
N VAL A 333 -3.31 -2.26 7.56
CA VAL A 333 -2.07 -1.61 7.11
C VAL A 333 -0.87 -1.97 8.00
N PRO A 334 -0.93 -1.87 9.35
CA PRO A 334 0.13 -2.35 10.24
C PRO A 334 0.48 -3.84 10.05
N LEU A 335 -0.52 -4.71 9.89
CA LEU A 335 -0.34 -6.16 9.73
C LEU A 335 0.35 -6.50 8.40
N CYS A 336 -0.06 -5.87 7.31
CA CYS A 336 0.59 -6.01 6.01
C CYS A 336 2.01 -5.41 6.01
N GLY A 337 2.22 -4.29 6.72
CA GLY A 337 3.54 -3.69 6.92
C GLY A 337 4.51 -4.61 7.66
N ALA A 338 4.05 -5.24 8.75
CA ALA A 338 4.81 -6.26 9.48
C ALA A 338 5.13 -7.47 8.60
N ALA A 339 4.17 -7.98 7.84
CA ALA A 339 4.40 -9.08 6.90
C ALA A 339 5.43 -8.75 5.80
N PHE A 340 5.39 -7.52 5.27
CA PHE A 340 6.40 -7.05 4.34
C PHE A 340 7.79 -6.90 5.00
N LEU A 341 7.85 -6.42 6.25
CA LEU A 341 9.10 -6.33 7.01
C LEU A 341 9.74 -7.72 7.20
N LEU A 342 8.97 -8.74 7.60
CA LEU A 342 9.44 -10.12 7.70
C LEU A 342 9.94 -10.68 6.36
N HIS A 343 9.31 -10.27 5.25
CA HIS A 343 9.74 -10.65 3.90
C HIS A 343 11.05 -9.96 3.50
N VAL A 344 11.21 -8.66 3.79
CA VAL A 344 12.47 -7.92 3.55
C VAL A 344 13.62 -8.54 4.36
N LEU A 345 13.40 -8.76 5.66
CA LEU A 345 14.38 -9.41 6.56
C LEU A 345 14.66 -10.88 6.23
N GLY A 346 13.88 -11.50 5.33
CA GLY A 346 14.07 -12.89 4.91
C GLY A 346 13.60 -13.95 5.92
N TRP A 347 12.99 -13.55 7.04
CA TRP A 347 12.57 -14.45 8.11
C TRP A 347 11.36 -15.32 7.73
N LYS A 348 10.39 -14.73 7.03
CA LYS A 348 9.27 -15.48 6.44
C LYS A 348 8.65 -14.70 5.27
N GLN A 349 8.45 -15.39 4.16
CA GLN A 349 7.64 -14.88 3.05
C GLN A 349 6.15 -15.09 3.36
N ILE A 350 5.43 -14.00 3.54
CA ILE A 350 3.99 -13.99 3.82
C ILE A 350 3.29 -13.34 2.62
N LYS A 351 2.38 -14.07 1.95
CA LYS A 351 1.67 -13.54 0.79
C LYS A 351 0.58 -12.57 1.25
N ILE A 352 0.49 -11.40 0.60
CA ILE A 352 -0.53 -10.39 0.90
C ILE A 352 -1.52 -10.31 -0.26
N VAL A 353 -2.79 -10.63 0.04
CA VAL A 353 -3.93 -10.45 -0.86
C VAL A 353 -4.80 -9.31 -0.34
N TYR A 354 -4.83 -8.22 -1.10
CA TYR A 354 -5.71 -7.08 -0.83
C TYR A 354 -6.89 -7.09 -1.78
N VAL A 355 -8.11 -6.95 -1.25
CA VAL A 355 -9.34 -6.81 -2.02
C VAL A 355 -10.01 -5.50 -1.69
N GLU A 356 -10.10 -4.60 -2.67
CA GLU A 356 -10.71 -3.29 -2.44
C GLU A 356 -12.23 -3.41 -2.17
N SER A 357 -12.70 -2.63 -1.20
CA SER A 357 -14.08 -2.62 -0.73
C SER A 357 -15.07 -2.29 -1.84
N ILE A 358 -16.26 -2.92 -1.84
CA ILE A 358 -17.28 -2.72 -2.88
C ILE A 358 -17.79 -1.29 -2.91
N CYS A 359 -17.71 -0.56 -1.79
CA CYS A 359 -18.05 0.86 -1.70
C CYS A 359 -17.10 1.79 -2.49
N ARG A 360 -15.96 1.29 -3.01
CA ARG A 360 -14.97 2.08 -3.74
C ARG A 360 -15.17 2.02 -5.25
N VAL A 361 -16.21 2.70 -5.73
CA VAL A 361 -16.55 2.76 -7.17
C VAL A 361 -15.57 3.62 -7.98
N LYS A 362 -15.34 4.87 -7.55
CA LYS A 362 -14.63 5.90 -8.36
C LYS A 362 -13.16 6.11 -7.96
N THR A 363 -12.81 5.83 -6.70
CA THR A 363 -11.50 6.11 -6.11
C THR A 363 -11.10 5.02 -5.10
N MET A 364 -9.81 4.69 -5.10
CA MET A 364 -9.20 3.74 -4.15
C MET A 364 -9.24 4.27 -2.72
N SER A 365 -9.35 3.37 -1.74
CA SER A 365 -9.25 3.69 -0.31
C SER A 365 -7.85 4.13 0.10
N LEU A 366 -7.70 4.72 1.29
CA LEU A 366 -6.38 5.10 1.80
C LEU A 366 -5.52 3.86 2.06
N SER A 367 -6.10 2.85 2.72
CA SER A 367 -5.49 1.52 2.93
C SER A 367 -5.10 0.89 1.60
N GLY A 368 -6.00 0.89 0.61
CA GLY A 368 -5.75 0.42 -0.74
C GLY A 368 -4.59 1.14 -1.41
N LYS A 369 -4.50 2.48 -1.33
CA LYS A 369 -3.38 3.25 -1.89
C LYS A 369 -2.04 2.87 -1.27
N ILE A 370 -2.00 2.70 0.05
CA ILE A 370 -0.78 2.30 0.78
C ILE A 370 -0.38 0.86 0.38
N LEU A 371 -1.35 -0.05 0.37
CA LEU A 371 -1.13 -1.47 0.09
C LEU A 371 -1.01 -1.79 -1.41
N TYR A 372 -1.29 -0.84 -2.30
CA TYR A 372 -1.20 -1.02 -3.76
C TYR A 372 0.20 -1.43 -4.20
N HIS A 373 1.24 -0.87 -3.57
CA HIS A 373 2.62 -1.23 -3.87
C HIS A 373 3.10 -2.46 -3.08
N LEU A 374 2.51 -2.70 -1.90
CA LEU A 374 2.90 -3.74 -0.95
C LEU A 374 2.34 -5.13 -1.28
N ALA A 375 1.05 -5.23 -1.62
CA ALA A 375 0.33 -6.51 -1.74
C ALA A 375 0.76 -7.32 -2.98
N ASP A 376 1.10 -8.61 -2.82
CA ASP A 376 1.45 -9.50 -3.94
C ASP A 376 0.31 -9.61 -4.96
N ARG A 377 -0.95 -9.66 -4.48
CA ARG A 377 -2.15 -9.61 -5.32
C ARG A 377 -3.07 -8.50 -4.84
N PHE A 378 -3.48 -7.64 -5.77
CA PHE A 378 -4.37 -6.52 -5.52
C PHE A 378 -5.60 -6.64 -6.42
N PHE A 379 -6.78 -6.74 -5.83
CA PHE A 379 -8.04 -6.95 -6.53
C PHE A 379 -8.98 -5.75 -6.41
N VAL A 380 -9.71 -5.47 -7.49
CA VAL A 380 -10.72 -4.41 -7.56
C VAL A 380 -12.03 -4.95 -8.13
N GLN A 381 -13.14 -4.46 -7.59
CA GLN A 381 -14.49 -4.91 -7.95
C GLN A 381 -15.19 -4.02 -8.99
N TRP A 382 -14.52 -2.97 -9.48
CA TRP A 382 -15.05 -1.99 -10.44
C TRP A 382 -14.09 -1.79 -11.63
N PRO A 383 -14.58 -1.77 -12.88
CA PRO A 383 -13.73 -1.67 -14.07
C PRO A 383 -12.99 -0.32 -14.15
N GLY A 384 -13.66 0.79 -13.81
CA GLY A 384 -13.03 2.12 -13.79
C GLY A 384 -11.93 2.32 -12.73
N LEU A 385 -11.74 1.35 -11.80
CA LEU A 385 -10.52 1.29 -10.99
C LEU A 385 -9.39 0.52 -11.70
N LYS A 386 -9.69 -0.52 -12.48
CA LYS A 386 -8.67 -1.27 -13.23
C LYS A 386 -7.98 -0.39 -14.27
N GLU A 387 -8.73 0.43 -14.99
CA GLU A 387 -8.20 1.42 -15.95
C GLU A 387 -7.19 2.38 -15.30
N LYS A 388 -7.53 2.91 -14.12
CA LYS A 388 -6.70 3.88 -13.38
C LYS A 388 -5.50 3.25 -12.65
N TYR A 389 -5.55 1.95 -12.40
CA TYR A 389 -4.58 1.24 -11.57
C TYR A 389 -4.11 -0.05 -12.24
N PRO A 390 -3.21 -0.01 -13.24
CA PRO A 390 -2.87 -1.13 -14.11
C PRO A 390 -2.46 -2.44 -13.40
N ARG A 391 -1.77 -2.38 -12.25
CA ARG A 391 -1.40 -3.56 -11.44
C ARG A 391 -2.58 -4.24 -10.73
N ALA A 392 -3.72 -3.56 -10.54
CA ALA A 392 -4.90 -4.18 -9.97
C ALA A 392 -5.46 -5.25 -10.94
N LYS A 393 -6.06 -6.31 -10.42
CA LYS A 393 -6.83 -7.28 -11.20
C LYS A 393 -8.32 -7.06 -10.96
N TYR A 394 -9.07 -6.77 -12.03
CA TYR A 394 -10.52 -6.76 -11.99
C TYR A 394 -11.04 -8.20 -11.95
N ILE A 395 -12.03 -8.44 -11.10
CA ILE A 395 -12.63 -9.77 -10.87
C ILE A 395 -14.16 -9.72 -10.75
N GLY A 396 -14.79 -8.58 -11.07
CA GLY A 396 -16.21 -8.36 -10.85
C GLY A 396 -16.58 -8.19 -9.38
N LYS A 397 -17.87 -8.35 -9.08
CA LYS A 397 -18.41 -8.27 -7.72
C LYS A 397 -18.18 -9.60 -7.01
N LEU A 398 -17.32 -9.62 -5.99
CA LEU A 398 -17.16 -10.76 -5.09
C LEU A 398 -18.17 -10.75 -3.93
N ILE A 399 -18.71 -9.57 -3.63
CA ILE A 399 -19.50 -9.25 -2.43
C ILE A 399 -20.85 -8.65 -2.83
#